data_AF-A0A2V8NCT2-F1
#
_entry.id   AF-A0A2V8NCT2-F1
#
_cell.length_a   1.000
_cell.length_b   1.000
_cell.length_c   1.000
_cell.angle_alpha   90.00
_cell.angle_beta   90.00
_cell.angle_gamma   90.00
#
_symmetry.space_group_name_H-M   'P 1'
#
loop_
_entity.id
_entity.type
_entity.pdbx_description
1 polymer ?
#
loop_
_entity_poly.entity_id
_entity_poly.type
_entity_poly.pdbx_seq_one_letter_code
_entity_poly.pdbx_strand_id
1 'polypeptide(L)'
;MTHRVLKSTSIASVVVILMTAMLFAQQRGQARRGDAATPAPHHDPHDLSGIWLGRVVTSGLNDPAPVYTAAGKAAFDMNKPSFGPRAVAPALGNDPLGGANPVGIPRALINHATKIQFIQLPDKMVQLVEWNRFWREIFTDGRPLPEDPDLAWYGYSVGKWEGDEFVSSLVQL
;
A
#
# COMPACT_ATOMS: atom_id res chain seq x y z
N MET A 1 62.60 28.23 19.38
CA MET A 1 62.39 27.53 18.08
C MET A 1 61.07 26.74 17.99
N THR A 2 60.35 26.49 19.10
CA THR A 2 59.16 25.62 19.19
C THR A 2 57.86 26.22 18.61
N HIS A 3 57.69 27.55 18.61
CA HIS A 3 56.45 28.19 18.13
C HIS A 3 56.26 28.22 16.61
N ARG A 4 57.34 28.11 15.81
CA ARG A 4 57.24 28.07 14.33
C ARG A 4 56.76 26.71 13.82
N VAL A 5 57.18 25.63 14.46
CA VAL A 5 56.78 24.26 14.11
C VAL A 5 55.30 24.03 14.44
N LEU A 6 54.83 24.51 15.60
CA LEU A 6 53.44 24.36 16.04
C LEU A 6 52.44 25.15 15.17
N LYS A 7 52.82 26.32 14.63
CA LYS A 7 51.97 27.07 13.69
C LYS A 7 51.88 26.39 12.32
N SER A 8 52.99 25.79 11.85
CA SER A 8 53.04 25.09 10.56
C SER A 8 52.18 23.82 10.55
N THR A 9 52.22 23.03 11.63
CA THR A 9 51.40 21.82 11.77
C THR A 9 49.90 22.12 11.88
N SER A 10 49.53 23.22 12.55
CA SER A 10 48.14 23.67 12.62
C SER A 10 47.59 24.12 11.26
N ILE A 11 48.38 24.85 10.47
CA ILE A 11 47.98 25.29 9.12
C ILE A 11 47.84 24.09 8.18
N ALA A 12 48.81 23.16 8.20
CA ALA A 12 48.74 21.95 7.39
C ALA A 12 47.50 21.09 7.71
N SER A 13 47.14 20.98 9.00
CA SER A 13 45.95 20.22 9.43
C SER A 13 44.66 20.87 8.95
N VAL A 14 44.55 22.21 9.01
CA VAL A 14 43.38 22.95 8.51
C VAL A 14 43.23 22.80 6.99
N VAL A 15 44.33 22.84 6.24
CA VAL A 15 44.30 22.65 4.78
C VAL A 15 43.84 21.24 4.41
N VAL A 16 44.31 20.21 5.12
CA VAL A 16 43.88 18.82 4.86
C VAL A 16 42.38 18.63 5.17
N ILE A 17 41.88 19.23 6.25
CA ILE A 17 40.44 19.18 6.62
C ILE A 17 39.58 19.88 5.55
N LEU A 18 40.02 21.04 5.05
CA LEU A 18 39.29 21.76 4.00
C LEU A 18 39.29 21.00 2.67
N MET A 19 40.41 20.35 2.32
CA MET A 19 40.48 19.51 1.11
C MET A 19 39.59 18.26 1.21
N THR A 20 39.51 17.62 2.37
CA THR A 20 38.59 16.47 2.57
C THR A 20 37.14 16.90 2.49
N ALA A 21 36.77 18.03 3.10
CA ALA A 21 35.40 18.56 3.00
C ALA A 21 34.99 18.88 1.55
N MET A 22 35.91 19.39 0.73
CA MET A 22 35.66 19.63 -0.70
C MET A 22 35.50 18.34 -1.51
N LEU A 23 36.30 17.30 -1.24
CA LEU A 23 36.11 15.98 -1.87
C LEU A 23 34.74 15.38 -1.53
N PHE A 24 34.32 15.43 -0.25
CA PHE A 24 33.00 14.94 0.16
C PHE A 24 31.85 15.76 -0.45
N ALA A 25 32.04 17.07 -0.66
CA ALA A 25 31.06 17.92 -1.33
C ALA A 25 30.95 17.63 -2.83
N GLN A 26 32.08 17.38 -3.52
CA GLN A 26 32.08 16.98 -4.93
C GLN A 26 31.45 15.59 -5.15
N GLN A 27 31.72 14.62 -4.27
CA GLN A 27 31.08 13.29 -4.33
C GLN A 27 29.56 13.39 -4.16
N ARG A 28 29.08 14.25 -3.25
CA ARG A 28 27.63 14.53 -3.10
C ARG A 28 27.04 15.24 -4.30
N GLY A 29 27.81 16.11 -4.97
CA GLY A 29 27.39 16.80 -6.19
C GLY A 29 27.25 15.87 -7.40
N GLN A 30 28.15 14.89 -7.54
CA GLN A 30 28.06 13.86 -8.58
C GLN A 30 26.94 12.85 -8.30
N ALA A 31 26.76 12.40 -7.06
CA ALA A 31 25.67 11.49 -6.68
C ALA A 31 24.26 12.13 -6.75
N ARG A 32 24.19 13.48 -6.85
CA ARG A 32 22.93 14.24 -7.01
C ARG A 32 22.64 14.69 -8.44
N ARG A 33 23.57 14.49 -9.37
CA ARG A 33 23.19 14.47 -10.79
C ARG A 33 22.47 13.14 -10.97
N GLY A 34 21.16 13.16 -10.76
CA GLY A 34 20.31 12.03 -11.08
C GLY A 34 20.58 11.67 -12.52
N ASP A 35 21.17 10.49 -12.73
CA ASP A 35 21.15 9.86 -14.03
C ASP A 35 19.69 9.87 -14.49
N ALA A 36 19.46 10.34 -15.73
CA ALA A 36 18.13 10.32 -16.30
C ALA A 36 17.57 8.90 -16.14
N ALA A 37 16.41 8.79 -15.48
CA ALA A 37 15.77 7.50 -15.25
C ALA A 37 15.69 6.77 -16.60
N THR A 38 16.28 5.58 -16.67
CA THR A 38 16.18 4.75 -17.87
C THR A 38 14.69 4.57 -18.18
N PRO A 39 14.25 4.73 -19.45
CA PRO A 39 12.87 4.48 -19.81
C PRO A 39 12.45 3.11 -19.29
N ALA A 40 11.30 3.05 -18.62
CA ALA A 40 10.77 1.78 -18.16
C ALA A 40 10.65 0.82 -19.37
N PRO A 41 10.90 -0.48 -19.17
CA PRO A 41 10.62 -1.48 -20.20
C PRO A 41 9.20 -1.33 -20.74
N HIS A 42 8.99 -1.74 -21.99
CA HIS A 42 7.65 -1.86 -22.55
C HIS A 42 6.80 -2.77 -21.65
N HIS A 43 5.61 -2.30 -21.25
CA HIS A 43 4.67 -3.04 -20.43
C HIS A 43 3.39 -3.27 -21.24
N ASP A 44 2.83 -4.47 -21.16
CA ASP A 44 1.47 -4.74 -21.61
C ASP A 44 0.52 -4.24 -20.51
N PRO A 45 -0.40 -3.29 -20.78
CA PRO A 45 -1.34 -2.82 -19.78
C PRO A 45 -2.28 -3.94 -19.29
N HIS A 46 -2.46 -5.01 -20.07
CA HIS A 46 -3.27 -6.16 -19.70
C HIS A 46 -2.47 -7.22 -18.93
N ASP A 47 -1.16 -7.03 -18.73
CA ASP A 47 -0.36 -7.89 -17.86
C ASP A 47 -0.20 -7.32 -16.44
N LEU A 48 -1.12 -7.68 -15.55
CA LEU A 48 -1.03 -7.37 -14.12
C LEU A 48 -0.20 -8.39 -13.32
N SER A 49 0.34 -9.44 -13.96
CA SER A 49 0.99 -10.54 -13.25
C SER A 49 2.18 -10.05 -12.42
N GLY A 50 2.31 -10.57 -11.21
CA GLY A 50 3.45 -10.27 -10.33
C GLY A 50 3.06 -9.66 -9.00
N ILE A 51 4.06 -9.12 -8.29
CA ILE A 51 3.91 -8.60 -6.94
C ILE A 51 3.83 -7.07 -6.99
N TRP A 52 2.74 -6.56 -6.44
CA TRP A 52 2.43 -5.14 -6.32
C TRP A 52 2.53 -4.72 -4.86
N LEU A 53 3.22 -3.61 -4.62
CA LEU A 53 3.29 -3.02 -3.29
C LEU A 53 2.13 -2.04 -3.15
N GLY A 54 1.13 -2.41 -2.36
CA GLY A 54 0.02 -1.51 -2.07
C GLY A 54 0.42 -0.50 -1.00
N ARG A 55 -0.22 0.67 -1.07
CA ARG A 55 -0.07 1.70 -0.05
C ARG A 55 -1.06 1.42 1.07
N VAL A 56 -0.57 1.21 2.28
CA VAL A 56 -1.44 1.16 3.46
C VAL A 56 -2.05 2.53 3.65
N VAL A 57 -3.38 2.59 3.51
CA VAL A 57 -4.14 3.79 3.85
C VAL A 57 -4.64 3.60 5.27
N THR A 58 -4.01 4.28 6.23
CA THR A 58 -4.44 4.28 7.65
C THR A 58 -5.49 5.34 7.94
N SER A 59 -5.61 6.33 7.05
CA SER A 59 -6.65 7.36 7.09
C SER A 59 -7.94 6.82 6.45
N GLY A 60 -9.08 7.49 6.63
CA GLY A 60 -10.30 7.11 5.92
C GLY A 60 -10.08 7.14 4.39
N LEU A 61 -10.86 6.35 3.65
CA LEU A 61 -10.87 6.38 2.17
C LEU A 61 -11.19 7.76 1.58
N ASN A 62 -11.90 8.57 2.35
CA ASN A 62 -12.40 9.88 1.95
C ASN A 62 -11.85 10.94 2.90
N ASP A 63 -11.21 11.95 2.33
CA ASP A 63 -10.81 13.19 3.00
C ASP A 63 -11.23 14.39 2.11
N PRO A 64 -12.24 15.18 2.52
CA PRO A 64 -12.96 15.11 3.80
C PRO A 64 -13.88 13.89 3.88
N ALA A 65 -14.21 13.49 5.12
CA ALA A 65 -15.18 12.43 5.36
C ALA A 65 -16.54 12.77 4.70
N PRO A 66 -17.26 11.78 4.13
CA PRO A 66 -18.55 12.01 3.50
C PRO A 66 -19.55 12.53 4.53
N VAL A 67 -20.48 13.38 4.06
CA VAL A 67 -21.59 13.85 4.89
C VAL A 67 -22.51 12.67 5.15
N TYR A 68 -22.66 12.29 6.42
CA TYR A 68 -23.57 11.23 6.82
C TYR A 68 -25.02 11.72 6.77
N THR A 69 -25.93 10.86 6.32
CA THR A 69 -27.35 10.98 6.68
C THR A 69 -27.52 10.77 8.19
N ALA A 70 -28.66 11.18 8.76
CA ALA A 70 -28.92 10.96 10.19
C ALA A 70 -28.82 9.46 10.58
N ALA A 71 -29.40 8.59 9.75
CA ALA A 71 -29.31 7.14 9.94
C ALA A 71 -27.87 6.62 9.78
N GLY A 72 -27.14 7.10 8.78
CA GLY A 72 -25.74 6.72 8.57
C GLY A 72 -24.84 7.14 9.73
N LYS A 73 -25.08 8.33 10.30
CA LYS A 73 -24.34 8.80 11.47
C LYS A 73 -24.65 7.96 12.70
N ALA A 74 -25.92 7.66 12.95
CA ALA A 74 -26.33 6.79 14.05
C ALA A 74 -25.67 5.40 13.94
N ALA A 75 -25.67 4.79 12.74
CA ALA A 75 -24.99 3.53 12.49
C ALA A 75 -23.46 3.61 12.72
N PHE A 76 -22.82 4.67 12.24
CA PHE A 76 -21.38 4.88 12.45
C PHE A 76 -21.01 5.06 13.92
N ASP A 77 -21.84 5.77 14.69
CA ASP A 77 -21.63 6.03 16.11
C ASP A 77 -21.83 4.79 16.98
N MET A 78 -22.63 3.80 16.54
CA MET A 78 -22.78 2.50 17.20
C MET A 78 -21.51 1.63 17.11
N ASN A 79 -20.59 1.92 16.18
CA ASN A 79 -19.35 1.15 16.03
C ASN A 79 -18.36 1.47 17.16
N LYS A 80 -17.73 0.43 17.70
CA LYS A 80 -16.64 0.44 18.68
C LYS A 80 -15.36 -0.08 18.01
N PRO A 81 -14.66 0.77 17.24
CA PRO A 81 -13.58 0.33 16.35
C PRO A 81 -12.31 -0.06 17.10
N SER A 82 -11.40 -0.78 16.44
CA SER A 82 -10.05 -1.06 16.94
C SER A 82 -8.99 -0.03 16.56
N PHE A 83 -9.33 0.95 15.70
CA PHE A 83 -8.41 1.97 15.21
C PHE A 83 -9.04 3.37 15.24
N GLY A 84 -8.18 4.40 15.26
CA GLY A 84 -8.58 5.80 15.21
C GLY A 84 -8.98 6.40 16.56
N PRO A 85 -9.46 7.65 16.58
CA PRO A 85 -9.71 8.39 17.82
C PRO A 85 -10.80 7.80 18.74
N ARG A 86 -11.68 6.95 18.20
CA ARG A 86 -12.75 6.25 18.94
C ARG A 86 -12.38 4.81 19.30
N ALA A 87 -11.11 4.42 19.14
CA ALA A 87 -10.68 3.06 19.36
C ALA A 87 -10.91 2.61 20.81
N VAL A 88 -11.35 1.36 20.98
CA VAL A 88 -11.48 0.71 22.28
C VAL A 88 -10.64 -0.57 22.31
N ALA A 89 -10.39 -1.11 23.51
CA ALA A 89 -9.73 -2.41 23.63
C ALA A 89 -10.48 -3.48 22.83
N PRO A 90 -9.80 -4.40 22.12
CA PRO A 90 -10.45 -5.39 21.26
C PRO A 90 -11.55 -6.19 21.97
N ALA A 91 -11.35 -6.54 23.25
CA ALA A 91 -12.33 -7.26 24.07
C ALA A 91 -13.64 -6.49 24.34
N LEU A 92 -13.65 -5.17 24.13
CA LEU A 92 -14.80 -4.29 24.35
C LEU A 92 -15.38 -3.74 23.02
N GLY A 93 -14.76 -4.09 21.89
CA GLY A 93 -15.12 -3.63 20.56
C GLY A 93 -16.14 -4.52 19.86
N ASN A 94 -16.61 -4.06 18.70
CA ASN A 94 -17.39 -4.85 17.75
C ASN A 94 -16.70 -4.96 16.38
N ASP A 95 -15.40 -4.69 16.35
CA ASP A 95 -14.55 -4.89 15.18
C ASP A 95 -14.33 -6.41 14.94
N PRO A 96 -14.65 -6.96 13.75
CA PRO A 96 -14.41 -8.37 13.43
C PRO A 96 -12.99 -8.86 13.70
N LEU A 97 -11.99 -7.97 13.61
CA LEU A 97 -10.60 -8.32 13.92
C LEU A 97 -10.38 -8.74 15.38
N GLY A 98 -11.12 -8.16 16.32
CA GLY A 98 -11.00 -8.50 17.73
C GLY A 98 -11.39 -9.96 18.02
N GLY A 99 -12.26 -10.54 17.19
CA GLY A 99 -12.71 -11.93 17.28
C GLY A 99 -11.96 -12.90 16.36
N ALA A 100 -10.84 -12.48 15.76
CA ALA A 100 -10.10 -13.27 14.75
C ALA A 100 -10.95 -13.67 13.53
N ASN A 101 -12.02 -12.92 13.22
CA ASN A 101 -12.80 -13.13 12.01
C ASN A 101 -12.13 -12.46 10.81
N PRO A 102 -12.37 -12.95 9.59
CA PRO A 102 -11.94 -12.28 8.36
C PRO A 102 -12.44 -10.83 8.29
N VAL A 103 -11.59 -9.96 7.75
CA VAL A 103 -11.86 -8.51 7.72
C VAL A 103 -12.79 -8.04 6.59
N GLY A 104 -13.19 -8.96 5.72
CA GLY A 104 -13.91 -8.64 4.48
C GLY A 104 -13.06 -7.91 3.45
N ILE A 105 -13.58 -7.79 2.23
CA ILE A 105 -12.82 -7.27 1.08
C ILE A 105 -12.36 -5.82 1.23
N PRO A 106 -13.22 -4.84 1.58
CA PRO A 106 -12.81 -3.44 1.56
C PRO A 106 -11.62 -3.18 2.50
N ARG A 107 -11.71 -3.65 3.74
CA ARG A 107 -10.62 -3.46 4.71
C ARG A 107 -9.36 -4.20 4.31
N ALA A 108 -9.50 -5.40 3.74
CA ALA A 108 -8.35 -6.17 3.31
C ALA A 108 -7.57 -5.48 2.18
N LEU A 109 -8.29 -4.90 1.20
CA LEU A 109 -7.68 -4.22 0.06
C LEU A 109 -7.14 -2.82 0.37
N ILE A 110 -7.69 -2.15 1.39
CA ILE A 110 -7.38 -0.74 1.69
C ILE A 110 -6.36 -0.61 2.83
N ASN A 111 -6.58 -1.33 3.93
CA ASN A 111 -5.78 -1.19 5.14
C ASN A 111 -4.68 -2.25 5.24
N HIS A 112 -4.80 -3.34 4.49
CA HIS A 112 -3.96 -4.53 4.69
C HIS A 112 -3.30 -5.07 3.42
N ALA A 113 -3.46 -4.39 2.28
CA ALA A 113 -2.90 -4.82 1.01
C ALA A 113 -1.47 -4.31 0.79
N THR A 114 -0.59 -4.43 1.78
CA THR A 114 0.83 -4.00 1.69
C THR A 114 1.56 -4.65 0.53
N LYS A 115 1.21 -5.91 0.25
CA LYS A 115 1.76 -6.70 -0.83
C LYS A 115 0.66 -7.58 -1.40
N ILE A 116 0.40 -7.40 -2.67
CA ILE A 116 -0.58 -8.16 -3.44
C ILE A 116 0.17 -8.88 -4.55
N GLN A 117 -0.08 -10.17 -4.73
CA GLN A 117 0.34 -10.87 -5.93
C GLN A 117 -0.87 -11.10 -6.83
N PHE A 118 -0.74 -10.75 -8.11
CA PHE A 118 -1.70 -11.15 -9.14
C PHE A 118 -1.13 -12.32 -9.94
N ILE A 119 -1.97 -13.31 -10.15
CA ILE A 119 -1.71 -14.46 -11.03
C ILE A 119 -2.84 -14.49 -12.05
N GLN A 120 -2.48 -14.27 -13.32
CA GLN A 120 -3.43 -14.33 -14.42
C GLN A 120 -3.56 -15.75 -14.95
N LEU A 121 -4.79 -16.24 -14.98
CA LEU A 121 -5.18 -17.50 -15.62
C LEU A 121 -6.15 -17.18 -16.78
N PRO A 122 -6.34 -18.11 -17.74
CA PRO A 122 -7.23 -17.86 -18.87
C PRO A 122 -8.68 -17.51 -18.49
N ASP A 123 -9.16 -18.02 -17.35
CA ASP A 123 -10.55 -17.90 -16.90
C ASP A 123 -10.73 -17.05 -15.63
N LYS A 124 -9.63 -16.61 -15.00
CA LYS A 124 -9.67 -15.79 -13.79
C LYS A 124 -8.37 -15.08 -13.47
N MET A 125 -8.48 -14.02 -12.68
CA MET A 125 -7.39 -13.38 -11.96
C MET A 125 -7.40 -13.87 -10.51
N VAL A 126 -6.28 -14.40 -10.02
CA VAL A 126 -6.10 -14.71 -8.60
C VAL A 126 -5.33 -13.57 -7.93
N GLN A 127 -5.92 -13.00 -6.90
CA GLN A 127 -5.32 -11.95 -6.08
C GLN A 127 -4.94 -12.51 -4.71
N LEU A 128 -3.65 -12.63 -4.42
CA LEU A 128 -3.14 -13.08 -3.13
C LEU A 128 -2.70 -11.89 -2.30
N VAL A 129 -3.12 -11.84 -1.04
CA VAL A 129 -2.75 -10.75 -0.12
C VAL A 129 -1.89 -11.32 0.99
N GLU A 130 -0.72 -10.71 1.22
CA GLU A 130 0.25 -11.19 2.20
C GLU A 130 -0.31 -11.17 3.63
N TRP A 131 -1.04 -10.12 3.98
CA TRP A 131 -1.64 -9.97 5.30
C TRP A 131 -2.85 -10.90 5.45
N ASN A 132 -2.90 -11.67 6.53
CA ASN A 132 -3.80 -12.81 6.75
C ASN A 132 -3.73 -13.93 5.69
N ARG A 133 -2.83 -13.83 4.69
CA ARG A 133 -2.58 -14.86 3.67
C ARG A 133 -3.85 -15.40 3.01
N PHE A 134 -4.79 -14.51 2.69
CA PHE A 134 -5.99 -14.89 1.96
C PHE A 134 -5.80 -14.68 0.46
N TRP A 135 -6.64 -15.33 -0.32
CA TRP A 135 -6.71 -15.14 -1.76
C TRP A 135 -8.14 -14.79 -2.17
N ARG A 136 -8.25 -14.18 -3.34
CA ARG A 136 -9.52 -13.94 -4.03
C ARG A 136 -9.42 -14.48 -5.44
N GLU A 137 -10.50 -15.10 -5.89
CA GLU A 137 -10.68 -15.45 -7.30
C GLU A 137 -11.61 -14.41 -7.93
N ILE A 138 -11.16 -13.84 -9.04
CA ILE A 138 -11.93 -12.88 -9.83
C ILE A 138 -12.12 -13.52 -11.20
N PHE A 139 -13.29 -14.11 -11.44
CA PHE A 139 -13.57 -14.83 -12.69
C PHE A 139 -13.65 -13.85 -13.88
N THR A 140 -12.99 -14.18 -14.99
CA THR A 140 -12.87 -13.33 -16.18
C THR A 140 -13.45 -13.99 -17.44
N ASP A 141 -14.16 -15.11 -17.28
CA ASP A 141 -14.77 -15.87 -18.38
C ASP A 141 -16.13 -15.32 -18.86
N GLY A 142 -16.50 -14.12 -18.41
CA GLY A 142 -17.73 -13.43 -18.83
C GLY A 142 -19.00 -13.88 -18.09
N ARG A 143 -18.89 -14.74 -17.08
CA ARG A 143 -20.03 -15.11 -16.24
C ARG A 143 -20.59 -13.91 -15.46
N PRO A 144 -21.90 -13.87 -15.17
CA PRO A 144 -22.48 -12.85 -14.31
C PRO A 144 -22.13 -13.09 -12.84
N LEU A 145 -22.36 -12.08 -12.00
CA LEU A 145 -22.43 -12.30 -10.55
C LEU A 145 -23.63 -13.20 -10.22
N PRO A 146 -23.51 -14.12 -9.26
CA PRO A 146 -24.66 -14.90 -8.78
C PRO A 146 -25.69 -13.99 -8.12
N GLU A 147 -26.97 -14.25 -8.38
CA GLU A 147 -28.09 -13.53 -7.75
C GLU A 147 -28.23 -13.89 -6.26
N ASP A 148 -27.94 -15.13 -5.91
CA ASP A 148 -27.92 -15.67 -4.55
C ASP A 148 -26.53 -16.27 -4.26
N PRO A 149 -25.56 -15.44 -3.81
CA PRO A 149 -24.20 -15.91 -3.56
C PRO A 149 -24.12 -16.77 -2.29
N ASP A 150 -23.29 -17.82 -2.33
CA ASP A 150 -22.94 -18.58 -1.13
C ASP A 150 -22.28 -17.70 -0.05
N LEU A 151 -22.39 -18.12 1.21
CA LEU A 151 -21.67 -17.53 2.33
C LEU A 151 -20.15 -17.70 2.14
N ALA A 152 -19.48 -16.64 1.70
CA ALA A 152 -18.05 -16.59 1.54
C ALA A 152 -17.47 -15.36 2.26
N TRP A 153 -16.39 -15.58 3.03
CA TRP A 153 -15.70 -14.52 3.78
C TRP A 153 -15.22 -13.34 2.91
N TYR A 154 -14.93 -13.62 1.64
CA TYR A 154 -14.38 -12.68 0.68
C TYR A 154 -15.25 -12.54 -0.58
N GLY A 155 -16.49 -13.05 -0.51
CA GLY A 155 -17.52 -12.97 -1.55
C GLY A 155 -17.16 -13.63 -2.88
N TYR A 156 -18.00 -13.37 -3.88
CA TYR A 156 -17.84 -13.82 -5.26
C TYR A 156 -17.47 -12.65 -6.16
N SER A 157 -16.39 -12.76 -6.93
CA SER A 157 -15.90 -11.67 -7.78
C SER A 157 -15.87 -12.06 -9.25
N VAL A 158 -16.27 -11.13 -10.11
CA VAL A 158 -16.07 -11.18 -11.57
C VAL A 158 -15.26 -9.97 -12.01
N GLY A 159 -14.53 -10.12 -13.11
CA GLY A 159 -13.66 -9.09 -13.65
C GLY A 159 -13.78 -8.98 -15.16
N LYS A 160 -13.62 -7.77 -15.68
CA LYS A 160 -13.59 -7.48 -17.11
C LYS A 160 -12.64 -6.32 -17.38
N TRP A 161 -12.11 -6.28 -18.60
CA TRP A 161 -11.32 -5.16 -19.08
C TRP A 161 -12.23 -4.08 -19.69
N GLU A 162 -12.02 -2.83 -19.29
CA GLU A 162 -12.62 -1.63 -19.87
C GLU A 162 -11.48 -0.75 -20.41
N GLY A 163 -11.14 -0.94 -21.70
CA GLY A 163 -9.89 -0.37 -22.25
C GLY A 163 -8.67 -0.98 -21.56
N ASP A 164 -7.84 -0.15 -20.95
CA ASP A 164 -6.63 -0.56 -20.20
C ASP A 164 -6.91 -0.74 -18.69
N GLU A 165 -8.17 -0.64 -18.25
CA GLU A 165 -8.56 -0.77 -16.85
C GLU A 165 -9.18 -2.14 -16.57
N PHE A 166 -8.67 -2.83 -15.54
CA PHE A 166 -9.29 -4.05 -15.04
C PHE A 166 -10.34 -3.71 -13.97
N VAL A 167 -11.61 -3.94 -14.29
CA VAL A 167 -12.74 -3.63 -13.41
C VAL A 167 -13.23 -4.90 -12.73
N SER A 168 -13.11 -4.96 -11.41
CA SER A 168 -13.64 -6.05 -10.57
C SER A 168 -14.96 -5.64 -9.92
N SER A 169 -15.96 -6.50 -10.06
CA SER A 169 -17.23 -6.45 -9.31
C SER A 169 -17.28 -7.57 -8.28
N LEU A 170 -17.94 -7.32 -7.15
CA LEU A 170 -18.05 -8.24 -6.00
C LEU A 170 -19.49 -8.32 -5.54
N VAL A 171 -19.95 -9.52 -5.17
CA VAL A 171 -21.16 -9.72 -4.37
C VAL A 171 -20.82 -10.55 -3.13
N GLN A 172 -21.43 -10.20 -1.99
CA GLN A 172 -21.25 -10.86 -0.70
C GLN A 172 -22.56 -10.72 0.10
N LEU A 173 -22.96 -11.77 0.82
CA LEU A 173 -24.13 -11.78 1.72
C LEU A 173 -23.95 -10.88 2.95
#